data_AF-A0A3M1NC96-F1
#
_entry.id   AF-A0A3M1NC96-F1
#
_cell.length_a   1.000
_cell.length_b   1.000
_cell.length_c   1.000
_cell.angle_alpha   90.00
_cell.angle_beta   90.00
_cell.angle_gamma   90.00
#
_symmetry.space_group_name_H-M   'P 1'
#
loop_
_entity.id
_entity.type
_entity.pdbx_description
1 polymer ?
#
loop_
_entity_poly.entity_id
_entity_poly.type
_entity_poly.pdbx_seq_one_letter_code
_entity_poly.pdbx_strand_id
1 'polypeptide(L)'
;MSSPAQTPYTAFRAMLERVLGQPFAAAGFSLQENAIHHMRGLFRYQKALADGTLIGIAFQLLPYADGSGRFQVLVRRSTPEQTLFEVSLPRLLWETFDVAQLGSPEHWWQFRTAHELAFALVEAGKLIFAFGVPYLEGTLAP
;
A
#
# COMPACT_ATOMS: atom_id res chain seq x y z
N MET A 1 -20.18 -29.04 -4.33
CA MET A 1 -19.43 -28.15 -5.24
C MET A 1 -18.60 -27.23 -4.36
N SER A 2 -17.32 -27.54 -4.17
CA SER A 2 -16.41 -26.71 -3.35
C SER A 2 -16.16 -25.39 -4.09
N SER A 3 -16.41 -24.24 -3.44
CA SER A 3 -15.96 -22.96 -3.98
C SER A 3 -14.47 -23.04 -4.30
N PRO A 4 -13.98 -22.44 -5.40
CA PRO A 4 -12.55 -22.36 -5.64
C PRO A 4 -11.89 -21.77 -4.39
N ALA A 5 -10.90 -22.47 -3.83
CA ALA A 5 -10.24 -22.04 -2.62
C ALA A 5 -9.72 -20.61 -2.82
N GLN A 6 -10.30 -19.66 -2.08
CA GLN A 6 -9.91 -18.26 -2.15
C GLN A 6 -8.47 -18.18 -1.64
N THR A 7 -7.51 -17.91 -2.54
CA THR A 7 -6.12 -17.79 -2.11
C THR A 7 -5.98 -16.58 -1.16
N PRO A 8 -5.03 -16.59 -0.21
CA PRO A 8 -4.78 -15.44 0.66
C PRO A 8 -4.60 -14.13 -0.14
N TYR A 9 -3.99 -14.20 -1.32
CA TYR A 9 -3.82 -13.08 -2.23
C TYR A 9 -5.15 -12.56 -2.78
N THR A 10 -6.05 -13.45 -3.20
CA THR A 10 -7.38 -13.06 -3.70
C THR A 10 -8.23 -12.43 -2.60
N ALA A 11 -8.19 -13.00 -1.38
CA ALA A 11 -8.91 -12.46 -0.23
C ALA A 11 -8.36 -11.08 0.19
N PHE A 12 -7.03 -10.93 0.24
CA PHE A 12 -6.38 -9.66 0.54
C PHE A 12 -6.72 -8.60 -0.49
N ARG A 13 -6.63 -8.91 -1.79
CA ARG A 13 -7.00 -7.99 -2.88
C ARG A 13 -8.44 -7.50 -2.72
N ALA A 14 -9.38 -8.44 -2.51
CA ALA A 14 -10.79 -8.09 -2.34
C ALA A 14 -11.02 -7.17 -1.13
N MET A 15 -10.32 -7.40 -0.03
CA MET A 15 -10.40 -6.52 1.14
C MET A 15 -9.75 -5.15 0.89
N LEU A 16 -8.59 -5.12 0.23
CA LEU A 16 -7.89 -3.90 -0.15
C LEU A 16 -8.75 -3.00 -1.03
N GLU A 17 -9.35 -3.56 -2.09
CA GLU A 17 -10.26 -2.83 -2.97
C GLU A 17 -11.53 -2.37 -2.24
N ARG A 18 -12.06 -3.18 -1.31
CA ARG A 18 -13.24 -2.81 -0.51
C ARG A 18 -12.97 -1.65 0.45
N VAL A 19 -11.80 -1.63 1.09
CA VAL A 19 -11.47 -0.64 2.13
C VAL A 19 -10.88 0.63 1.51
N LEU A 20 -9.96 0.49 0.56
CA LEU A 20 -9.18 1.61 0.03
C LEU A 20 -9.45 1.90 -1.45
N GLY A 21 -10.22 1.06 -2.15
CA GLY A 21 -10.46 1.24 -3.60
C GLY A 21 -11.14 2.57 -3.93
N GLN A 22 -12.23 2.92 -3.24
CA GLN A 22 -12.90 4.21 -3.44
C GLN A 22 -12.01 5.41 -3.09
N PRO A 23 -11.36 5.46 -1.90
CA PRO A 23 -10.41 6.52 -1.57
C PRO A 23 -9.28 6.67 -2.60
N PHE A 24 -8.68 5.57 -3.07
CA PHE A 24 -7.62 5.62 -4.08
C PHE A 24 -8.14 6.12 -5.43
N ALA A 25 -9.28 5.63 -5.88
CA ALA A 25 -9.90 6.09 -7.13
C ALA A 25 -10.21 7.59 -7.07
N ALA A 26 -10.75 8.08 -5.95
CA ALA A 26 -11.01 9.51 -5.73
C ALA A 26 -9.73 10.36 -5.77
N ALA A 27 -8.61 9.81 -5.28
CA ALA A 27 -7.30 10.46 -5.36
C ALA A 27 -6.62 10.33 -6.74
N GLY A 28 -7.24 9.64 -7.71
CA GLY A 28 -6.72 9.45 -9.07
C GLY A 28 -5.77 8.26 -9.23
N PHE A 29 -5.71 7.36 -8.24
CA PHE A 29 -4.94 6.13 -8.34
C PHE A 29 -5.77 5.00 -8.93
N SER A 30 -5.13 4.14 -9.72
CA SER A 30 -5.71 2.89 -10.22
C SER A 30 -4.86 1.70 -9.81
N LEU A 31 -5.51 0.58 -9.47
CA LEU A 31 -4.82 -0.68 -9.22
C LEU A 31 -4.30 -1.23 -10.55
N GLN A 32 -3.02 -1.59 -10.59
CA GLN A 32 -2.41 -2.21 -11.75
C GLN A 32 -2.87 -3.66 -11.89
N GLU A 33 -3.48 -4.00 -13.02
CA GLU A 33 -3.86 -5.38 -13.34
C GLU A 33 -2.63 -6.19 -13.80
N ASN A 34 -1.85 -6.68 -12.84
CA ASN A 34 -0.71 -7.55 -13.10
C ASN A 34 -0.84 -8.87 -12.33
N ALA A 35 -1.24 -9.94 -13.03
CA ALA A 35 -1.46 -11.25 -12.43
C ALA A 35 -0.22 -11.82 -11.73
N ILE A 36 0.98 -11.63 -12.31
CA ILE A 36 2.24 -12.14 -11.73
C ILE A 36 2.54 -11.43 -10.40
N HIS A 37 2.36 -10.11 -10.33
CA HIS A 37 2.54 -9.37 -9.08
C HIS A 37 1.54 -9.82 -8.02
N HIS A 38 0.25 -9.94 -8.39
CA HIS A 38 -0.80 -10.35 -7.46
C HIS A 38 -0.56 -11.77 -6.90
N MET A 39 -0.09 -12.70 -7.73
CA MET A 39 0.29 -14.05 -7.29
C MET A 39 1.48 -14.06 -6.32
N ARG A 40 2.28 -12.99 -6.28
CA ARG A 40 3.42 -12.81 -5.36
C ARG A 40 3.09 -11.87 -4.19
N GLY A 41 1.81 -11.53 -3.99
CA GLY A 41 1.37 -10.66 -2.91
C GLY A 41 1.70 -9.18 -3.09
N LEU A 42 2.02 -8.74 -4.30
CA LEU A 42 2.34 -7.35 -4.59
C LEU A 42 1.17 -6.67 -5.31
N PHE A 43 0.55 -5.68 -4.66
CA PHE A 43 -0.59 -4.92 -5.19
C PHE A 43 -0.19 -3.46 -5.33
N ARG A 44 -0.25 -2.92 -6.55
CA ARG A 44 0.29 -1.59 -6.87
C ARG A 44 -0.80 -0.66 -7.37
N TYR A 45 -1.03 0.41 -6.63
CA TYR A 45 -1.78 1.57 -7.08
C TYR A 45 -0.82 2.55 -7.75
N GLN A 46 -1.22 3.13 -8.88
CA GLN A 46 -0.42 4.12 -9.60
C GLN A 46 -1.27 5.30 -10.03
N LYS A 47 -0.65 6.48 -10.02
CA LYS A 47 -1.18 7.74 -10.54
C LYS A 47 -0.10 8.43 -11.37
N ALA A 48 -0.46 8.97 -12.52
CA ALA A 48 0.40 9.85 -13.29
C ALA A 48 0.11 11.31 -12.92
N LEU A 49 1.16 12.10 -12.76
CA LEU A 49 1.08 13.54 -12.56
C LEU A 49 1.20 14.28 -13.90
N ALA A 50 0.87 15.57 -13.90
CA ALA A 50 0.81 16.39 -15.12
C ALA A 50 2.17 16.56 -15.82
N ASP A 51 3.26 16.46 -15.07
CA ASP A 51 4.65 16.55 -15.55
C ASP A 51 5.19 15.20 -16.08
N GLY A 52 4.36 14.16 -16.13
CA GLY A 52 4.77 12.81 -16.50
C GLY A 52 5.39 12.00 -15.36
N THR A 53 5.53 12.57 -14.16
CA THR A 53 5.94 11.82 -12.96
C THR A 53 4.91 10.72 -12.65
N LEU A 54 5.39 9.51 -12.41
CA LEU A 54 4.57 8.41 -11.91
C LEU A 54 4.77 8.28 -10.39
N ILE A 55 3.67 8.35 -9.65
CA ILE A 55 3.65 8.06 -8.22
C ILE A 55 2.86 6.79 -7.95
N GLY A 56 3.24 6.06 -6.91
CA GLY A 56 2.60 4.78 -6.60
C GLY A 56 2.63 4.41 -5.14
N ILE A 57 1.62 3.63 -4.76
CA ILE A 57 1.49 3.00 -3.45
C ILE A 57 1.47 1.49 -3.69
N ALA A 58 2.37 0.76 -3.05
CA ALA A 58 2.41 -0.69 -3.15
C ALA A 58 2.15 -1.35 -1.79
N PHE A 59 1.32 -2.38 -1.80
CA PHE A 59 1.10 -3.27 -0.67
C PHE A 59 1.83 -4.58 -0.95
N GLN A 60 2.81 -4.91 -0.11
CA GLN A 60 3.50 -6.21 -0.14
C GLN A 60 2.94 -7.09 0.97
N LEU A 61 2.15 -8.09 0.59
CA LEU A 61 1.60 -9.10 1.47
C LEU A 61 2.60 -10.26 1.67
N LEU A 62 2.69 -10.73 2.90
CA LEU A 62 3.30 -12.00 3.29
C LEU A 62 2.23 -12.82 4.04
N PRO A 63 1.57 -13.77 3.37
CA PRO A 63 0.57 -14.62 4.00
C PRO A 63 1.23 -15.78 4.77
N TYR A 64 0.56 -16.25 5.82
CA TYR A 64 0.94 -17.43 6.59
C TYR A 64 -0.03 -18.59 6.35
N ALA A 65 0.42 -19.80 6.69
CA ALA A 65 -0.32 -21.04 6.40
C ALA A 65 -1.65 -21.16 7.17
N ASP A 66 -1.77 -20.48 8.30
CA ASP A 66 -2.97 -20.46 9.16
C ASP A 66 -4.01 -19.42 8.71
N GLY A 67 -3.78 -18.75 7.57
CA GLY A 67 -4.67 -17.71 7.03
C GLY A 67 -4.42 -16.32 7.61
N SER A 68 -3.57 -16.20 8.63
CA SER A 68 -3.07 -14.91 9.10
C SER A 68 -2.01 -14.35 8.13
N GLY A 69 -1.56 -13.13 8.37
CA GLY A 69 -0.50 -12.55 7.56
C GLY A 69 -0.04 -11.21 8.05
N ARG A 70 0.90 -10.64 7.29
CA ARG A 70 1.35 -9.28 7.47
C ARG A 70 1.56 -8.59 6.13
N PHE A 71 1.46 -7.28 6.12
CA PHE A 71 1.78 -6.49 4.94
C PHE A 71 2.61 -5.26 5.29
N GLN A 72 3.34 -4.78 4.29
CA GLN A 72 4.03 -3.51 4.34
C GLN A 72 3.54 -2.62 3.20
N VAL A 73 3.53 -1.31 3.44
CA VAL A 73 3.21 -0.29 2.45
C VAL A 73 4.50 0.37 1.99
N LEU A 74 4.67 0.48 0.67
CA LEU A 74 5.76 1.16 0.01
C LEU A 74 5.19 2.37 -0.75
N VAL A 75 5.90 3.50 -0.71
CA VAL A 75 5.62 4.68 -1.50
C VAL A 75 6.69 4.81 -2.59
N ARG A 76 6.28 5.20 -3.79
CA ARG A 76 7.11 5.13 -5.00
C ARG A 76 6.96 6.39 -5.83
N ARG A 77 8.07 6.91 -6.34
CA ARG A 77 8.09 8.05 -7.27
C ARG A 77 9.09 7.79 -8.38
N SER A 78 8.68 7.99 -9.62
CA SER A 78 9.54 7.88 -10.80
C SER A 78 9.31 9.11 -11.66
N THR A 79 10.31 9.98 -11.78
CA THR A 79 10.27 11.07 -12.74
C THR A 79 10.87 10.61 -14.07
N PRO A 80 10.66 11.33 -15.17
CA PRO A 80 11.31 11.02 -16.45
C PRO A 80 12.85 11.07 -16.36
N GLU A 81 13.40 11.94 -15.51
CA GLU A 81 14.85 12.22 -15.42
C GLU A 81 15.58 11.39 -14.36
N GLN A 82 14.87 10.81 -13.39
CA GLN A 82 15.48 10.13 -12.23
C GLN A 82 15.14 8.64 -12.17
N THR A 83 16.04 7.88 -11.54
CA THR A 83 15.77 6.48 -11.17
C THR A 83 14.64 6.42 -10.13
N LEU A 84 13.85 5.34 -10.17
CA LEU A 84 12.78 5.06 -9.22
C LEU A 84 13.24 5.26 -7.77
N PHE A 85 12.56 6.17 -7.08
CA PHE A 85 12.56 6.28 -5.63
C PHE A 85 11.51 5.34 -5.04
N GLU A 86 11.90 4.55 -4.04
CA GLU A 86 11.00 3.65 -3.31
C GLU A 86 11.44 3.56 -1.85
N VAL A 87 10.50 3.73 -0.92
CA VAL A 87 10.73 3.58 0.52
C VAL A 87 9.48 3.01 1.19
N SER A 88 9.63 2.33 2.34
CA SER A 88 8.47 1.94 3.14
C SER A 88 7.81 3.16 3.76
N LEU A 89 6.48 3.17 3.83
CA LEU A 89 5.73 4.24 4.47
C LEU A 89 6.14 4.43 5.95
N PRO A 90 6.32 3.38 6.76
CA PRO A 90 6.82 3.55 8.13
C PRO A 90 8.19 4.23 8.17
N ARG A 91 9.12 3.87 7.28
CA ARG A 91 10.43 4.51 7.23
C ARG A 91 10.33 5.98 6.82
N LEU A 92 9.49 6.33 5.84
CA LEU A 92 9.21 7.72 5.47
C LEU A 92 8.74 8.53 6.69
N LEU A 93 7.78 8.00 7.44
CA LEU A 93 7.24 8.69 8.62
C LEU A 93 8.32 9.00 9.67
N TRP A 94 9.19 8.04 9.95
CA TRP A 94 10.26 8.20 10.94
C TRP A 94 11.38 9.09 10.44
N GLU A 95 11.98 8.73 9.31
CA GLU A 95 13.24 9.34 8.88
C GLU A 95 13.04 10.71 8.22
N THR A 96 11.85 10.97 7.68
CA THR A 96 11.53 12.24 6.99
C THR A 96 10.66 13.16 7.82
N PHE A 97 9.67 12.63 8.55
CA PHE A 97 8.69 13.45 9.27
C PHE A 97 8.80 13.39 10.80
N ASP A 98 9.72 12.61 11.35
CA ASP A 98 9.87 12.39 12.80
C ASP A 98 8.55 11.93 13.49
N VAL A 99 7.70 11.19 12.76
CA VAL A 99 6.42 10.67 13.24
C VAL A 99 6.57 9.22 13.71
N ALA A 100 6.73 9.04 15.02
CA ALA A 100 6.89 7.73 15.67
C ALA A 100 5.56 6.97 15.93
N GLN A 101 4.49 7.26 15.18
CA GLN A 101 3.16 6.67 15.40
C GLN A 101 3.15 5.14 15.23
N LEU A 102 3.93 4.62 14.29
CA LEU A 102 4.17 3.19 14.13
C LEU A 102 5.46 2.89 14.89
N GLY A 103 5.47 2.10 15.96
CA GLY A 103 6.60 1.97 16.89
C GLY A 103 7.98 1.54 16.34
N SER A 104 8.16 1.41 15.02
CA SER A 104 9.45 1.24 14.33
C SER A 104 9.38 1.69 12.85
N PRO A 105 10.47 2.18 12.23
CA PRO A 105 10.56 2.44 10.78
C PRO A 105 10.42 1.18 9.91
N GLU A 106 10.48 -0.01 10.52
CA GLU A 106 10.34 -1.30 9.86
C GLU A 106 8.96 -1.93 10.09
N HIS A 107 7.98 -1.14 10.54
CA HIS A 107 6.66 -1.64 10.90
C HIS A 107 6.01 -2.49 9.79
N TRP A 108 5.40 -3.59 10.22
CA TRP A 108 4.52 -4.44 9.43
C TRP A 108 3.15 -4.47 10.09
N TRP A 109 2.12 -4.18 9.32
CA TRP A 109 0.75 -4.39 9.77
C TRP A 109 0.46 -5.88 9.79
N GLN A 110 -0.09 -6.37 10.88
CA GLN A 110 -0.39 -7.79 11.10
C GLN A 110 -1.89 -7.99 11.22
N PHE A 111 -2.37 -9.14 10.77
CA PHE A 111 -3.77 -9.54 10.90
C PHE A 111 -3.90 -11.05 11.03
N ARG A 112 -4.88 -11.49 11.80
CA ARG A 112 -5.29 -12.89 11.96
C ARG A 112 -6.69 -13.15 11.44
N THR A 113 -7.50 -12.11 11.31
CA THR A 113 -8.89 -12.18 10.84
C THR A 113 -9.16 -11.16 9.75
N ALA A 114 -10.25 -11.35 9.01
CA ALA A 114 -10.71 -10.38 8.01
C ALA A 114 -11.02 -9.01 8.63
N HIS A 115 -11.50 -8.98 9.88
CA HIS A 115 -11.78 -7.74 10.61
C HIS A 115 -10.48 -7.00 10.97
N GLU A 116 -9.49 -7.71 11.50
CA GLU A 116 -8.16 -7.14 11.77
C GLU A 116 -7.49 -6.62 10.50
N LEU A 117 -7.61 -7.36 9.39
CA LEU A 117 -7.11 -6.91 8.09
C LEU A 117 -7.76 -5.60 7.66
N ALA A 118 -9.09 -5.50 7.75
CA ALA A 118 -9.81 -4.28 7.40
C ALA A 118 -9.36 -3.09 8.27
N PHE A 119 -9.19 -3.30 9.57
CA PHE A 119 -8.72 -2.26 10.49
C PHE A 119 -7.28 -1.82 10.15
N ALA A 120 -6.37 -2.77 9.94
CA ALA A 120 -5.00 -2.51 9.56
C ALA A 120 -4.90 -1.73 8.23
N LEU A 121 -5.73 -2.07 7.24
CA LEU A 121 -5.82 -1.34 5.98
C LEU A 121 -6.33 0.09 6.17
N VAL A 122 -7.29 0.31 7.07
CA VAL A 122 -7.76 1.67 7.42
C VAL A 122 -6.64 2.48 8.08
N GLU A 123 -5.90 1.91 9.03
CA GLU A 123 -4.78 2.59 9.68
C GLU A 123 -3.67 2.96 8.68
N ALA A 124 -3.27 2.00 7.84
CA ALA A 124 -2.34 2.25 6.75
C ALA A 124 -2.86 3.33 5.80
N GLY A 125 -4.13 3.27 5.41
CA GLY A 125 -4.81 4.24 4.55
C GLY A 125 -4.73 5.67 5.09
N LYS A 126 -4.99 5.86 6.39
CA LYS A 126 -4.88 7.18 7.03
C LYS A 126 -3.48 7.76 6.87
N LEU A 127 -2.44 6.96 7.10
CA LEU A 127 -1.05 7.40 6.98
C LEU A 127 -0.64 7.65 5.52
N ILE A 128 -1.13 6.82 4.59
CA ILE A 128 -0.95 7.03 3.15
C ILE A 128 -1.50 8.39 2.74
N PHE A 129 -2.74 8.72 3.13
CA PHE A 129 -3.36 9.98 2.72
C PHE A 129 -2.87 11.20 3.51
N ALA A 130 -2.42 11.02 4.76
CA ALA A 130 -1.88 12.12 5.57
C ALA A 130 -0.44 12.49 5.18
N PHE A 131 0.39 11.52 4.82
CA PHE A 131 1.83 11.74 4.58
C PHE A 131 2.29 11.23 3.22
N GLY A 132 1.98 9.98 2.89
CA GLY A 132 2.50 9.33 1.68
C GLY A 132 2.13 10.04 0.38
N VAL A 133 0.83 10.23 0.12
CA VAL A 133 0.33 10.89 -1.09
C VAL A 133 0.80 12.34 -1.17
N PRO A 134 0.62 13.20 -0.13
CA PRO A 134 1.10 14.57 -0.18
C PRO A 134 2.62 14.69 -0.43
N TYR A 135 3.42 13.83 0.19
CA TYR A 135 4.87 13.79 -0.05
C TYR A 135 5.20 13.41 -1.49
N LEU A 136 4.56 12.37 -2.02
CA LEU A 136 4.76 11.93 -3.40
C LEU A 136 4.34 12.99 -4.42
N GLU A 137 3.28 13.74 -4.13
CA GLU A 137 2.81 14.86 -4.96
C GLU A 137 3.64 16.14 -4.78
N GLY A 138 4.53 16.19 -3.79
CA GLY A 138 5.33 17.36 -3.46
C GLY A 138 4.55 18.49 -2.77
N THR A 139 3.36 18.20 -2.24
CA THR A 139 2.53 19.16 -1.49
C THR A 139 2.82 19.15 0.01
N LEU A 140 3.56 18.16 0.49
CA LEU A 140 4.10 18.08 1.84
C LEU A 140 5.62 18.00 1.79
N ALA A 141 6.30 18.99 2.36
CA ALA A 141 7.73 19.01 2.55
C ALA A 141 8.10 18.36 3.91
N PRO A 142 9.32 17.78 4.04
CA PRO A 142 9.85 17.29 5.32
C PRO A 142 9.83 18.35 6.42
#